data_AF-A0A9N9ULI0-F1
#
_entry.id   AF-A0A9N9ULI0-F1
#
_cell.length_a   1.000
_cell.length_b   1.000
_cell.length_c   1.000
_cell.angle_alpha   90.00
_cell.angle_beta   90.00
_cell.angle_gamma   90.00
#
_symmetry.space_group_name_H-M   'P 1'
#
loop_
_entity.id
_entity.type
_entity.pdbx_description
1 polymer ?
#
loop_
_entity_poly.entity_id
_entity_poly.type
_entity_poly.pdbx_seq_one_letter_code
_entity_poly.pdbx_strand_id
1 'polypeptide(L)'
;MPRKQKTAESVIQDRENQRRSRARRRDYIEHLEARVREYEKAGAQATIEMQKAARAVQAENRSLRAILASYGLSPAAIQMKIDEEAKKAELSSSSDSQVHPEPTTPLEKPCEEAAAILAQLGNGSDSSSIRDLLGCVGEGKCFVRNTELMQIMEQETQR
;
A
#
# COMPACT_ATOMS: atom_id res chain seq x y z
N MET A 1 -44.53 -29.42 -6.02
CA MET A 1 -43.78 -29.56 -4.75
C MET A 1 -44.69 -29.13 -3.60
N PRO A 2 -45.08 -30.02 -2.66
CA PRO A 2 -45.96 -29.64 -1.56
C PRO A 2 -45.20 -28.76 -0.55
N ARG A 3 -45.79 -27.63 -0.14
CA ARG A 3 -45.20 -26.75 0.90
C ARG A 3 -45.28 -27.45 2.25
N LYS A 4 -44.13 -27.68 2.90
CA LYS A 4 -44.10 -28.16 4.30
C LYS A 4 -44.80 -27.12 5.19
N GLN A 5 -45.81 -27.57 5.94
CA GLN A 5 -46.51 -26.73 6.91
C GLN A 5 -45.54 -26.34 8.03
N LYS A 6 -45.46 -25.05 8.36
CA LYS A 6 -44.60 -24.56 9.45
C LYS A 6 -45.22 -24.92 10.80
N THR A 7 -44.47 -25.60 11.64
CA THR A 7 -44.85 -25.86 13.04
C THR A 7 -44.52 -24.64 13.91
N ALA A 8 -45.22 -24.48 15.03
CA ALA A 8 -44.95 -23.38 15.97
C ALA A 8 -43.49 -23.40 16.48
N GLU A 9 -42.93 -24.59 16.72
CA GLU A 9 -41.54 -24.78 17.12
C GLU A 9 -40.54 -24.34 16.04
N SER A 10 -40.81 -24.68 14.77
CA SER A 10 -39.96 -24.24 13.64
C SER A 10 -39.95 -22.72 13.50
N VAL A 11 -41.08 -22.04 13.75
CA VAL A 11 -41.14 -20.56 13.74
C VAL A 11 -40.32 -19.95 14.88
N ILE A 12 -40.32 -20.56 16.06
CA ILE A 12 -39.51 -20.11 17.20
C ILE A 12 -38.01 -20.28 16.88
N GLN A 13 -37.62 -21.44 16.33
CA GLN A 13 -36.24 -21.72 15.91
C GLN A 13 -35.78 -20.76 14.81
N ASP A 14 -36.61 -20.49 13.80
CA ASP A 14 -36.31 -19.51 12.73
C ASP A 14 -36.03 -18.12 13.31
N ARG A 15 -36.86 -17.66 14.27
CA ARG A 15 -36.65 -16.36 14.94
C ARG A 15 -35.36 -16.34 15.73
N GLU A 16 -35.03 -17.41 16.42
CA GLU A 16 -33.79 -17.49 17.21
C GLU A 16 -32.55 -17.54 16.32
N ASN A 17 -32.59 -18.34 15.24
CA ASN A 17 -31.54 -18.36 14.22
C ASN A 17 -31.37 -16.99 13.57
N GLN A 18 -32.47 -16.30 13.28
CA GLN A 18 -32.46 -14.95 12.75
C GLN A 18 -31.83 -13.96 13.74
N ARG A 19 -32.16 -14.05 15.03
CA ARG A 19 -31.55 -13.24 16.09
C ARG A 19 -30.05 -13.49 16.19
N ARG A 20 -29.63 -14.76 16.23
CA ARG A 20 -28.21 -15.16 16.31
C ARG A 20 -27.42 -14.71 15.08
N SER A 21 -28.00 -14.83 13.89
CA SER A 21 -27.39 -14.34 12.64
C SER A 21 -27.24 -12.82 12.64
N ARG A 22 -28.27 -12.09 13.08
CA ARG A 22 -28.20 -10.63 13.24
C ARG A 22 -27.18 -10.21 14.29
N ALA A 23 -27.09 -10.93 15.42
CA ALA A 23 -26.09 -10.69 16.45
C ALA A 23 -24.68 -10.84 15.89
N ARG A 24 -24.36 -12.01 15.29
CA ARG A 24 -23.05 -12.25 14.67
C ARG A 24 -22.69 -11.20 13.60
N ARG A 25 -23.66 -10.78 12.80
CA ARG A 25 -23.43 -9.73 11.79
C ARG A 25 -23.12 -8.38 12.43
N ARG A 26 -23.81 -8.01 13.51
CA ARG A 26 -23.50 -6.79 14.26
C ARG A 26 -22.12 -6.86 14.87
N ASP A 27 -21.79 -7.96 15.54
CA ASP A 27 -20.49 -8.15 16.19
C ASP A 27 -19.34 -8.08 15.15
N TYR A 28 -19.55 -8.68 13.97
CA TYR A 28 -18.59 -8.61 12.88
C TYR A 28 -18.42 -7.19 12.33
N ILE A 29 -19.51 -6.46 12.12
CA ILE A 29 -19.47 -5.06 11.65
C ILE A 29 -18.75 -4.19 12.68
N GLU A 30 -19.09 -4.32 13.96
CA GLU A 30 -18.46 -3.56 15.04
C GLU A 30 -16.95 -3.85 15.13
N HIS A 31 -16.55 -5.11 14.98
CA HIS A 31 -15.14 -5.48 14.90
C HIS A 31 -14.42 -4.87 13.69
N LEU A 32 -15.05 -4.87 12.51
CA LEU A 32 -14.47 -4.23 11.32
C LEU A 32 -14.35 -2.70 11.49
N GLU A 33 -15.38 -2.05 12.02
CA GLU A 33 -15.37 -0.61 12.33
C GLU A 33 -14.28 -0.27 13.37
N ALA A 34 -14.05 -1.13 14.35
CA ALA A 34 -12.94 -0.97 15.28
C ALA A 34 -11.58 -1.05 14.58
N ARG A 35 -11.37 -2.04 13.70
CA ARG A 35 -10.13 -2.18 12.93
C ARG A 35 -9.87 -1.01 11.99
N VAL A 36 -10.90 -0.52 11.29
CA VAL A 36 -10.78 0.66 10.41
C VAL A 36 -10.33 1.88 11.21
N ARG A 37 -10.97 2.16 12.35
CA ARG A 37 -10.58 3.27 13.24
C ARG A 37 -9.15 3.14 13.75
N GLU A 38 -8.69 1.93 14.04
CA GLU A 38 -7.31 1.69 14.46
C GLU A 38 -6.31 2.02 13.35
N TYR A 39 -6.56 1.55 12.12
CA TYR A 39 -5.71 1.87 10.98
C TYR A 39 -5.69 3.37 10.65
N GLU A 40 -6.86 4.03 10.68
CA GLU A 40 -6.95 5.48 10.49
C GLU A 40 -6.14 6.24 11.55
N LYS A 41 -6.27 5.83 12.82
CA LYS A 41 -5.50 6.42 13.92
C LYS A 41 -4.00 6.19 13.74
N ALA A 42 -3.57 4.98 13.41
CA ALA A 42 -2.16 4.65 13.21
C ALA A 42 -1.56 5.44 12.04
N GLY A 43 -2.27 5.53 10.90
CA GLY A 43 -1.84 6.32 9.74
C GLY A 43 -1.75 7.82 10.04
N ALA A 44 -2.71 8.36 10.80
CA ALA A 44 -2.69 9.75 11.24
C ALA A 44 -1.54 10.02 12.22
N GLN A 45 -1.30 9.13 13.18
CA GLN A 45 -0.22 9.26 14.17
C GLN A 45 1.16 9.31 13.53
N ALA A 46 1.46 8.42 12.59
CA ALA A 46 2.73 8.42 11.88
C ALA A 46 2.98 9.75 11.14
N THR A 47 1.94 10.28 10.50
CA THR A 47 2.01 11.57 9.80
C THR A 47 2.23 12.73 10.78
N ILE A 48 1.56 12.72 11.94
CA ILE A 48 1.71 13.75 12.97
C ILE A 48 3.15 13.77 13.52
N GLU A 49 3.71 12.60 13.84
CA GLU A 49 5.08 12.52 14.35
C GLU A 49 6.12 12.99 13.31
N MET A 50 5.94 12.62 12.04
CA MET A 50 6.77 13.12 10.94
C MET A 50 6.69 14.65 10.83
N GLN A 51 5.47 15.22 10.87
CA GLN A 51 5.29 16.68 10.81
C GLN A 51 5.90 17.39 12.02
N LYS A 52 5.79 16.81 13.22
CA LYS A 52 6.40 17.33 14.44
C LYS A 52 7.92 17.35 14.35
N ALA A 53 8.53 16.25 13.89
CA ALA A 53 9.95 16.17 13.65
C ALA A 53 10.41 17.19 12.61
N ALA A 54 9.69 17.34 11.49
CA ALA A 54 9.99 18.33 10.47
C ALA A 54 9.95 19.77 11.01
N ARG A 55 8.96 20.11 11.85
CA ARG A 55 8.88 21.43 12.50
C ARG A 55 10.03 21.68 13.47
N ALA A 56 10.45 20.67 14.23
CA ALA A 56 11.60 20.76 15.14
C ALA A 56 12.89 21.03 14.35
N VAL A 57 13.16 20.24 13.30
CA VAL A 57 14.31 20.42 12.41
C VAL A 57 14.28 21.81 11.76
N GLN A 58 13.12 22.29 11.32
CA GLN A 58 13.01 23.64 10.78
C GLN A 58 13.35 24.72 11.82
N ALA A 59 12.95 24.55 13.08
CA ALA A 59 13.27 25.49 14.15
C ALA A 59 14.77 25.50 14.48
N GLU A 60 15.40 24.33 14.53
CA GLU A 60 16.85 24.20 14.68
C GLU A 60 17.57 24.85 13.50
N ASN A 61 17.15 24.56 12.26
CA ASN A 61 17.73 25.15 11.06
C ASN A 61 17.62 26.67 11.03
N ARG A 62 16.51 27.25 11.48
CA ARG A 62 16.39 28.71 11.63
C ARG A 62 17.41 29.25 12.62
N SER A 63 17.58 28.58 13.75
CA SER A 63 18.53 28.98 14.80
C SER A 63 19.97 28.88 14.31
N LEU A 64 20.34 27.77 13.66
CA LEU A 64 21.66 27.57 13.07
C LEU A 64 21.95 28.60 11.98
N ARG A 65 21.00 28.88 11.08
CA ARG A 65 21.15 29.93 10.06
C ARG A 65 21.37 31.31 10.69
N ALA A 66 20.67 31.63 11.78
CA ALA A 66 20.87 32.89 12.50
C ALA A 66 22.25 32.98 13.15
N ILE A 67 22.73 31.89 13.77
CA ILE A 67 24.07 31.80 14.33
C ILE A 67 25.13 32.01 13.24
N LEU A 68 25.03 31.29 12.11
CA LEU A 68 25.97 31.43 11.00
C LEU A 68 25.98 32.85 10.42
N ALA A 69 24.81 33.49 10.32
CA ALA A 69 24.71 34.89 9.92
C ALA A 69 25.42 35.83 10.91
N SER A 70 25.34 35.56 12.22
CA SER A 70 26.08 36.33 13.23
C SER A 70 27.61 36.19 13.11
N TYR A 71 28.10 35.07 12.57
CA TYR A 71 29.51 34.85 12.23
C TYR A 71 29.91 35.44 10.87
N GLY A 72 29.02 36.17 10.19
CA GLY A 72 29.31 36.86 8.94
C GLY A 72 29.08 36.05 7.68
N LEU A 73 28.50 34.84 7.76
CA LEU A 73 28.12 34.08 6.57
C LEU A 73 26.80 34.63 6.00
N SER A 74 26.80 34.98 4.72
CA SER A 74 25.57 35.46 4.08
C SER A 74 24.54 34.33 3.94
N PRO A 75 23.24 34.61 4.08
CA PRO A 75 22.18 33.62 3.86
C PRO A 75 22.25 32.98 2.47
N ALA A 76 22.70 33.73 1.46
CA ALA A 76 22.89 33.24 0.09
C ALA A 76 24.01 32.19 0.01
N ALA A 77 25.16 32.41 0.68
CA ALA A 77 26.24 31.44 0.72
C ALA A 77 25.82 30.13 1.40
N ILE A 78 25.04 30.23 2.47
CA ILE A 78 24.47 29.06 3.17
C ILE A 78 23.50 28.30 2.24
N GLN A 79 22.62 29.02 1.53
CA GLN A 79 21.66 28.39 0.61
C GLN A 79 22.37 27.71 -0.57
N MET A 80 23.38 28.35 -1.17
CA MET A 80 24.19 27.74 -2.22
C MET A 80 24.79 26.40 -1.79
N LYS A 81 25.30 26.33 -0.54
CA LYS A 81 25.88 25.09 -0.03
C LYS A 81 24.86 24.00 0.25
N ILE A 82 23.67 24.37 0.70
CA ILE A 82 22.54 23.43 0.83
C ILE A 82 22.12 22.90 -0.53
N ASP A 83 22.03 23.76 -1.55
CA ASP A 83 21.64 23.34 -2.90
C ASP A 83 22.71 22.46 -3.56
N GLU A 84 24.00 22.74 -3.30
CA GLU A 84 25.10 21.86 -3.72
C GLU A 84 25.02 20.48 -3.06
N GLU A 85 24.78 20.40 -1.75
CA GLU A 85 24.61 19.12 -1.04
C GLU A 85 23.33 18.40 -1.47
N ALA A 86 22.24 19.11 -1.77
CA ALA A 86 21.02 18.52 -2.33
C ALA A 86 21.29 17.87 -3.70
N LYS A 87 21.99 18.57 -4.60
CA LYS A 87 22.41 18.02 -5.90
C LYS A 87 23.34 16.82 -5.77
N LYS A 88 24.21 16.82 -4.76
CA LYS A 88 25.11 15.70 -4.47
C LYS A 88 24.35 14.50 -3.92
N ALA A 89 23.31 14.72 -3.10
CA ALA A 89 22.41 13.67 -2.65
C ALA A 89 21.66 13.03 -3.84
N GLU A 90 21.14 13.86 -4.76
CA GLU A 90 20.49 13.40 -5.99
C GLU A 90 21.45 12.60 -6.88
N LEU A 91 22.69 13.07 -7.09
CA LEU A 91 23.70 12.33 -7.86
C LEU A 91 24.13 11.01 -7.19
N SER A 92 24.23 10.98 -5.86
CA SER A 92 24.57 9.76 -5.12
C SER A 92 23.47 8.70 -5.14
N SER A 93 22.20 9.10 -5.34
CA SER A 93 21.07 8.18 -5.51
C SER A 93 21.01 7.48 -6.87
N SER A 94 21.84 7.91 -7.85
CA SER A 94 21.89 7.30 -9.19
C SER A 94 22.83 6.08 -9.29
N SER A 95 23.56 5.75 -8.22
CA SER A 95 24.51 4.62 -8.18
C SER A 95 24.03 3.41 -7.36
N ASP A 96 22.85 3.51 -6.74
CA ASP A 96 22.20 2.38 -6.06
C ASP A 96 20.71 2.40 -6.43
N SER A 97 20.42 1.87 -7.62
CA SER A 97 19.05 1.60 -8.09
C SER A 97 18.46 0.42 -7.33
N GLN A 98 18.36 0.51 -6.00
CA GLN A 98 17.26 -0.13 -5.28
C GLN A 98 16.11 0.86 -5.25
N VAL A 99 15.22 0.67 -6.24
CA VAL A 99 13.92 1.31 -6.34
C VAL A 99 13.17 1.10 -5.03
N HIS A 100 13.15 2.12 -4.17
CA HIS A 100 12.03 2.26 -3.24
C HIS A 100 10.79 2.51 -4.11
N PRO A 101 9.76 1.65 -4.04
CA PRO A 101 8.54 1.92 -4.78
C PRO A 101 7.91 3.18 -4.18
N GLU A 102 7.48 4.10 -5.04
CA GLU A 102 6.38 5.01 -4.75
C GLU A 102 5.27 4.24 -4.03
N PRO A 103 4.43 4.87 -3.20
CA PRO A 103 3.29 4.20 -2.59
C PRO A 103 2.28 3.80 -3.68
N THR A 104 2.57 2.71 -4.40
CA THR A 104 1.59 1.95 -5.14
C THR A 104 0.59 1.50 -4.11
N THR A 105 -0.67 1.83 -4.36
CA THR A 105 -1.79 1.36 -3.55
C THR A 105 -1.62 -0.14 -3.24
N PRO A 106 -2.09 -0.65 -2.08
CA PRO A 106 -1.89 -2.04 -1.65
C PRO A 106 -2.44 -3.14 -2.60
N LEU A 107 -2.90 -2.79 -3.80
CA LEU A 107 -3.68 -3.61 -4.72
C LEU A 107 -3.03 -3.78 -6.12
N GLU A 108 -1.80 -3.28 -6.35
CA GLU A 108 -1.12 -3.37 -7.63
C GLU A 108 0.36 -3.80 -7.46
N LYS A 109 0.82 -4.75 -8.29
CA LYS A 109 2.23 -5.20 -8.37
C LYS A 109 2.74 -4.94 -9.80
N PRO A 110 3.98 -4.43 -9.99
CA PRO A 110 4.55 -4.24 -11.31
C PRO A 110 4.64 -5.58 -12.07
N CYS A 111 4.29 -5.56 -13.36
CA CYS A 111 4.25 -6.74 -14.21
C CYS A 111 5.60 -7.46 -14.31
N GLU A 112 6.71 -6.71 -14.24
CA GLU A 112 8.07 -7.24 -14.35
C GLU A 112 8.41 -8.13 -13.14
N GLU A 113 8.02 -7.70 -11.95
CA GLU A 113 8.20 -8.47 -10.72
C GLU A 113 7.29 -9.71 -10.71
N ALA A 114 6.05 -9.57 -11.20
CA ALA A 114 5.14 -10.70 -11.34
C ALA A 114 5.67 -11.74 -12.35
N ALA A 115 6.23 -11.30 -13.48
CA ALA A 115 6.80 -12.17 -14.50
C ALA A 115 8.05 -12.90 -14.00
N ALA A 116 8.93 -12.22 -13.26
CA ALA A 116 10.11 -12.83 -12.65
C ALA A 116 9.76 -13.95 -11.66
N ILE A 117 8.75 -13.75 -10.82
CA ILE A 117 8.27 -14.77 -9.87
C ILE A 117 7.67 -15.97 -10.60
N LEU A 118 6.86 -15.73 -11.63
CA LEU A 118 6.22 -16.80 -12.41
C LEU A 118 7.24 -17.58 -13.25
N ALA A 119 8.29 -16.94 -13.76
CA ALA A 119 9.40 -17.59 -14.46
C ALA A 119 10.16 -18.56 -13.55
N GLN A 120 10.36 -18.18 -12.28
CA GLN A 120 10.97 -19.05 -11.26
C GLN A 120 10.10 -20.25 -10.91
N LEU A 121 8.77 -20.08 -10.91
CA LEU A 121 7.83 -21.16 -10.59
C LEU A 121 7.60 -22.12 -11.78
N GLY A 122 7.71 -21.61 -13.00
CA GLY A 122 7.51 -22.38 -14.24
C GLY A 122 8.82 -22.66 -14.97
N ASN A 123 9.54 -23.71 -14.58
CA ASN A 123 10.65 -24.38 -15.30
C ASN A 123 11.37 -23.59 -16.44
N GLY A 124 11.78 -22.34 -16.20
CA GLY A 124 12.57 -21.54 -17.14
C GLY A 124 11.81 -20.91 -18.31
N SER A 125 10.54 -20.52 -18.14
CA SER A 125 9.84 -19.71 -19.15
C SER A 125 10.38 -18.27 -19.19
N ASP A 126 10.52 -17.69 -20.39
CA ASP A 126 11.06 -16.33 -20.57
C ASP A 126 10.12 -15.27 -20.00
N SER A 127 10.66 -14.32 -19.23
CA SER A 127 9.91 -13.20 -18.61
C SER A 127 9.06 -12.43 -19.63
N SER A 128 9.57 -12.25 -20.86
CA SER A 128 8.84 -11.60 -21.95
C SER A 128 7.59 -12.36 -22.37
N SER A 129 7.65 -13.69 -22.44
CA SER A 129 6.49 -14.52 -22.81
C SER A 129 5.43 -14.51 -21.71
N ILE A 130 5.85 -14.47 -20.45
CA ILE A 130 4.94 -14.34 -19.31
C ILE A 130 4.29 -12.96 -19.29
N ARG A 131 5.01 -11.89 -19.67
CA ARG A 131 4.43 -10.55 -19.81
C ARG A 131 3.34 -10.50 -20.88
N ASP A 132 3.56 -11.18 -22.00
CA ASP A 132 2.55 -11.29 -23.06
C ASP A 132 1.31 -12.06 -22.57
N LEU A 133 1.51 -13.14 -21.80
CA LEU A 133 0.41 -13.90 -21.15
C LEU A 133 -0.35 -13.07 -20.10
N LEU A 134 0.33 -12.17 -19.41
CA LEU A 134 -0.28 -11.21 -18.48
C LEU A 134 -1.00 -10.05 -19.20
N GLY A 135 -0.99 -10.03 -20.53
CA GLY A 135 -1.69 -9.03 -21.35
C GLY A 135 -0.97 -7.68 -21.47
N CYS A 136 0.31 -7.60 -21.11
CA CYS A 136 1.09 -6.39 -21.28
C CYS A 136 1.58 -6.27 -22.73
N VAL A 137 1.38 -5.10 -23.37
CA VAL A 137 1.87 -4.82 -24.73
C VAL A 137 2.82 -3.63 -24.71
N GLY A 138 4.06 -3.84 -25.14
CA GLY A 138 5.10 -2.80 -25.26
C GLY A 138 6.03 -2.64 -24.05
N GLU A 139 7.04 -1.77 -24.19
CA GLU A 139 8.12 -1.54 -23.20
C GLU A 139 7.72 -0.61 -22.02
N GLY A 140 6.43 -0.26 -21.90
CA GLY A 140 5.92 0.62 -20.84
C GLY A 140 5.71 -0.09 -19.49
N LYS A 141 5.73 0.69 -18.39
CA LYS A 141 5.39 0.23 -17.03
C LYS A 141 3.92 -0.24 -17.01
N CYS A 142 3.71 -1.55 -16.91
CA CYS A 142 2.41 -2.21 -16.89
C CYS A 142 2.10 -2.70 -15.46
N PHE A 143 0.87 -2.48 -14.99
CA PHE A 143 0.40 -2.93 -13.68
C PHE A 143 -0.78 -3.87 -13.87
N VAL A 144 -0.73 -5.04 -13.23
CA VAL A 144 -1.81 -6.02 -13.26
C VAL A 144 -2.65 -5.83 -12.00
N ARG A 145 -3.97 -5.78 -12.16
CA ARG A 145 -4.89 -5.68 -11.01
C ARG A 145 -4.90 -7.02 -10.26
N ASN A 146 -4.68 -6.98 -8.95
CA ASN A 146 -4.69 -8.19 -8.12
C ASN A 146 -6.01 -9.00 -8.23
N THR A 147 -7.13 -8.35 -8.57
CA THR A 147 -8.42 -9.02 -8.81
C THR A 147 -8.42 -9.93 -10.04
N GLU A 148 -7.74 -9.53 -11.11
CA GLU A 148 -7.64 -10.34 -12.34
C GLU A 148 -6.68 -11.52 -12.13
N LEU A 149 -5.60 -11.29 -11.37
CA LEU A 149 -4.62 -12.32 -11.02
C LEU A 149 -5.26 -13.45 -10.19
N MET A 150 -6.13 -13.10 -9.22
CA MET A 150 -6.90 -14.08 -8.45
C MET A 150 -7.89 -14.87 -9.31
N GLN A 151 -8.54 -14.23 -10.30
CA GLN A 151 -9.47 -14.90 -11.20
C GLN A 151 -8.77 -15.87 -12.16
N ILE A 152 -7.59 -15.51 -12.65
CA ILE A 152 -6.77 -16.38 -13.51
C ILE A 152 -6.29 -17.59 -12.71
N MET A 153 -5.84 -17.40 -11.48
CA MET A 153 -5.49 -18.51 -10.58
C MET A 153 -6.68 -19.44 -10.32
N GLU A 154 -7.89 -18.90 -10.12
CA GLU A 154 -9.09 -19.69 -9.84
C GLU A 154 -9.56 -20.52 -11.06
N GLN A 155 -9.32 -20.06 -12.29
CA GLN A 155 -9.60 -20.79 -13.53
C GLN A 155 -8.63 -21.94 -13.80
N GLU A 156 -7.33 -21.75 -13.50
CA GLU A 156 -6.30 -22.78 -13.68
C GLU A 156 -6.44 -23.92 -12.64
N THR A 157 -7.00 -23.63 -11.45
CA THR A 157 -7.18 -24.63 -10.39
C THR A 157 -8.41 -25.54 -10.59
N GLN A 158 -9.23 -25.30 -11.62
CA GLN A 158 -10.46 -26.06 -11.93
C GLN A 158 -10.35 -26.96 -13.17
N ARG A 159 -9.15 -27.12 -13.73
CA ARG A 159 -8.82 -28.15 -14.74
C ARG A 159 -8.07 -29.31 -14.11
#